data_AF-A0A6I2T5A4-F1
#
_entry.id   AF-A0A6I2T5A4-F1
#
_cell.length_a   1.000
_cell.length_b   1.000
_cell.length_c   1.000
_cell.angle_alpha   90.00
_cell.angle_beta   90.00
_cell.angle_gamma   90.00
#
_symmetry.space_group_name_H-M   'P 1'
#
loop_
_entity.id
_entity.type
_entity.pdbx_description
1 polymer ?
#
loop_
_entity_poly.entity_id
_entity_poly.type
_entity_poly.pdbx_seq_one_letter_code
_entity_poly.pdbx_strand_id
1 'polypeptide(L)'
;QAQASGKRFGLYHYAMGGNPETEARFFYANTSNYWRHGIVALDWEMDDNPAWGNWDWVRRFMAECERLSGGVRPLLYTGPVAGTIPQDIRDRYGLWIAQYANMSPTGYQANPWMIGAYGEAMRQYSGTGVVNTWSPIDLNVFRGDAWQWDLYANPTGGSAPPAAPAAPVQPSDPQPTPSTGGISHVMQWGETIWGLAVAYNAWPLSMWHTPSGDINRYYVGDVVTYGGGSTATPAPSTGVSKTLQWGDTVWDFATSHGYSVSRCTVPSGNINVYYVGDVVTCR
;
A
#
# COMPACT_ATOMS: atom_id res chain seq x y z
N GLN A 1 -20.64 -14.70 -15.41
CA GLN A 1 -20.01 -13.75 -16.35
C GLN A 1 -18.71 -13.17 -15.78
N ALA A 2 -18.71 -12.58 -14.57
CA ALA A 2 -17.49 -12.04 -13.94
C ALA A 2 -16.35 -13.08 -13.84
N GLN A 3 -16.62 -14.27 -13.28
CA GLN A 3 -15.64 -15.35 -13.18
C GLN A 3 -15.10 -15.79 -14.56
N ALA A 4 -15.97 -15.86 -15.58
CA ALA A 4 -15.57 -16.23 -16.95
C ALA A 4 -14.68 -15.18 -17.63
N SER A 5 -14.70 -13.93 -17.16
CA SER A 5 -13.85 -12.86 -17.71
C SER A 5 -12.43 -12.82 -17.13
N GLY A 6 -12.09 -13.74 -16.21
CA GLY A 6 -10.80 -13.75 -15.50
C GLY A 6 -10.63 -12.61 -14.50
N LYS A 7 -11.67 -11.80 -14.27
CA LYS A 7 -11.67 -10.74 -13.26
C LYS A 7 -11.90 -11.35 -11.88
N ARG A 8 -11.18 -10.82 -10.89
CA ARG A 8 -11.52 -10.97 -9.48
C ARG A 8 -12.90 -10.41 -9.24
N PHE A 9 -13.69 -11.14 -8.47
CA PHE A 9 -15.08 -10.80 -8.19
C PHE A 9 -15.37 -10.96 -6.70
N GLY A 10 -16.52 -10.44 -6.30
CA GLY A 10 -17.04 -10.62 -4.96
C GLY A 10 -18.55 -10.55 -4.92
N LEU A 11 -19.08 -10.79 -3.74
CA LEU A 11 -20.51 -10.80 -3.42
C LEU A 11 -20.72 -10.02 -2.13
N TYR A 12 -21.88 -9.41 -1.98
CA TYR A 12 -22.26 -8.79 -0.73
C TYR A 12 -23.70 -9.15 -0.37
N HIS A 13 -24.01 -9.04 0.92
CA HIS A 13 -25.37 -9.13 1.45
C HIS A 13 -25.74 -7.80 2.08
N TYR A 14 -26.80 -7.17 1.57
CA TYR A 14 -27.39 -5.98 2.18
C TYR A 14 -28.14 -6.36 3.46
N ALA A 15 -27.76 -5.77 4.60
CA ALA A 15 -28.37 -6.05 5.89
C ALA A 15 -29.81 -5.53 5.94
N MET A 16 -30.79 -6.43 5.99
CA MET A 16 -32.21 -6.08 6.12
C MET A 16 -32.63 -5.85 7.58
N GLY A 17 -31.70 -6.01 8.53
CA GLY A 17 -31.92 -5.77 9.96
C GLY A 17 -32.82 -6.78 10.66
N GLY A 18 -33.08 -7.94 10.05
CA GLY A 18 -33.81 -9.05 10.64
C GLY A 18 -32.97 -9.85 11.65
N ASN A 19 -33.16 -11.17 11.72
CA ASN A 19 -32.29 -12.02 12.53
C ASN A 19 -30.93 -12.26 11.81
N PRO A 20 -29.79 -11.93 12.42
CA PRO A 20 -28.49 -11.96 11.74
C PRO A 20 -28.09 -13.36 11.27
N GLU A 21 -28.35 -14.42 12.05
CA GLU A 21 -28.00 -15.77 11.61
C GLU A 21 -28.90 -16.28 10.47
N THR A 22 -30.15 -15.81 10.41
CA THR A 22 -31.08 -16.17 9.33
C THR A 22 -30.66 -15.51 8.03
N GLU A 23 -30.27 -14.24 8.08
CA GLU A 23 -29.72 -13.54 6.92
C GLU A 23 -28.38 -14.14 6.47
N ALA A 24 -27.47 -14.47 7.39
CA ALA A 24 -26.21 -15.12 7.05
C ALA A 24 -26.40 -16.49 6.39
N ARG A 25 -27.36 -17.30 6.90
CA ARG A 25 -27.73 -18.58 6.28
C ARG A 25 -28.33 -18.39 4.90
N PHE A 26 -29.20 -17.40 4.73
CA PHE A 26 -29.77 -17.07 3.43
C PHE A 26 -28.67 -16.68 2.43
N PHE A 27 -27.78 -15.77 2.82
CA PHE A 27 -26.67 -15.33 1.98
C PHE A 27 -25.80 -16.52 1.57
N TYR A 28 -25.35 -17.32 2.54
CA TYR A 28 -24.49 -18.48 2.28
C TYR A 28 -25.19 -19.52 1.39
N ALA A 29 -26.43 -19.92 1.71
CA ALA A 29 -27.13 -20.96 0.96
C ALA A 29 -27.30 -20.58 -0.53
N ASN A 30 -27.59 -19.32 -0.82
CA ASN A 30 -27.81 -18.84 -2.18
C ASN A 30 -26.52 -18.53 -2.97
N THR A 31 -25.36 -18.50 -2.29
CA THR A 31 -24.10 -18.09 -2.92
C THR A 31 -22.94 -19.04 -2.67
N SER A 32 -23.14 -20.13 -1.94
CA SER A 32 -22.10 -21.06 -1.45
C SER A 32 -21.11 -21.52 -2.52
N ASN A 33 -21.56 -21.68 -3.77
CA ASN A 33 -20.73 -22.04 -4.92
C ASN A 33 -19.67 -21.00 -5.31
N TYR A 34 -19.76 -19.78 -4.79
CA TYR A 34 -18.83 -18.68 -5.04
C TYR A 34 -17.89 -18.39 -3.86
N TRP A 35 -18.20 -18.92 -2.66
CA TRP A 35 -17.33 -18.76 -1.50
C TRP A 35 -15.99 -19.42 -1.79
N ARG A 36 -14.89 -18.82 -1.31
CA ARG A 36 -13.50 -19.23 -1.63
C ARG A 36 -13.04 -18.96 -3.07
N HIS A 37 -13.90 -18.36 -3.91
CA HIS A 37 -13.55 -17.96 -5.27
C HIS A 37 -13.63 -16.44 -5.47
N GLY A 38 -14.39 -15.74 -4.64
CA GLY A 38 -14.47 -14.29 -4.60
C GLY A 38 -14.54 -13.76 -3.16
N ILE A 39 -14.28 -12.47 -2.98
CA ILE A 39 -14.47 -11.81 -1.69
C ILE A 39 -15.96 -11.79 -1.36
N VAL A 40 -16.28 -11.96 -0.08
CA VAL A 40 -17.65 -11.79 0.44
C VAL A 40 -17.67 -10.59 1.38
N ALA A 41 -18.78 -9.86 1.40
CA ALA A 41 -18.95 -8.69 2.25
C ALA A 41 -20.34 -8.65 2.89
N LEU A 42 -20.43 -8.05 4.07
CA LEU A 42 -21.66 -7.55 4.64
C LEU A 42 -21.79 -6.08 4.27
N ASP A 43 -22.88 -5.71 3.64
CA ASP A 43 -23.26 -4.33 3.38
C ASP A 43 -24.12 -3.83 4.55
N TRP A 44 -23.49 -3.02 5.41
CA TRP A 44 -24.06 -2.47 6.63
C TRP A 44 -24.32 -0.97 6.43
N GLU A 45 -25.58 -0.63 6.19
CA GLU A 45 -26.07 0.73 5.95
C GLU A 45 -27.37 1.03 6.70
N MET A 46 -27.80 2.29 6.71
CA MET A 46 -28.91 2.79 7.54
C MET A 46 -30.30 2.60 6.91
N ASP A 47 -30.40 2.68 5.58
CA ASP A 47 -31.66 3.01 4.90
C ASP A 47 -32.81 2.04 5.23
N ASP A 48 -32.72 0.78 4.79
CA ASP A 48 -33.75 -0.25 5.02
C ASP A 48 -33.39 -1.22 6.14
N ASN A 49 -32.49 -0.79 7.04
CA ASN A 49 -31.90 -1.64 8.06
C ASN A 49 -32.31 -1.18 9.47
N PRO A 50 -33.40 -1.72 10.05
CA PRO A 50 -33.81 -1.38 11.41
C PRO A 50 -32.80 -1.79 12.49
N ALA A 51 -31.82 -2.65 12.18
CA ALA A 51 -30.77 -3.02 13.11
C ALA A 51 -29.58 -2.04 13.09
N TRP A 52 -29.59 -1.02 12.22
CA TRP A 52 -28.49 -0.07 12.09
C TRP A 52 -28.01 0.49 13.45
N GLY A 53 -26.68 0.52 13.64
CA GLY A 53 -26.04 0.87 14.91
C GLY A 53 -25.90 -0.29 15.92
N ASN A 54 -26.53 -1.45 15.68
CA ASN A 54 -26.36 -2.63 16.50
C ASN A 54 -25.12 -3.45 16.08
N TRP A 55 -23.99 -3.20 16.73
CA TRP A 55 -22.76 -3.96 16.46
C TRP A 55 -22.82 -5.44 16.90
N ASP A 56 -23.71 -5.83 17.81
CA ASP A 56 -23.93 -7.26 18.12
C ASP A 56 -24.55 -8.00 16.93
N TRP A 57 -25.45 -7.34 16.20
CA TRP A 57 -26.00 -7.88 14.96
C TRP A 57 -24.89 -8.20 13.95
N VAL A 58 -23.98 -7.24 13.74
CA VAL A 58 -22.83 -7.39 12.83
C VAL A 58 -21.95 -8.56 13.27
N ARG A 59 -21.60 -8.66 14.56
CA ARG A 59 -20.80 -9.78 15.09
C ARG A 59 -21.42 -11.12 14.78
N ARG A 60 -22.73 -11.25 15.03
CA ARG A 60 -23.46 -12.52 14.87
C ARG A 60 -23.59 -12.92 13.41
N PHE A 61 -23.89 -11.98 12.51
CA PHE A 61 -23.95 -12.23 11.07
C PHE A 61 -22.58 -12.71 10.56
N MET A 62 -21.53 -11.94 10.86
CA MET A 62 -20.17 -12.19 10.35
C MET A 62 -19.59 -13.50 10.90
N ALA A 63 -19.86 -13.82 12.18
CA ALA A 63 -19.45 -15.08 12.79
C ALA A 63 -20.19 -16.29 12.20
N GLU A 64 -21.49 -16.15 11.90
CA GLU A 64 -22.26 -17.23 11.26
C GLU A 64 -21.78 -17.48 9.83
N CYS A 65 -21.47 -16.43 9.05
CA CYS A 65 -20.82 -16.56 7.74
C CYS A 65 -19.46 -17.27 7.81
N GLU A 66 -18.62 -16.91 8.79
CA GLU A 66 -17.32 -17.57 9.01
C GLU A 66 -17.50 -19.05 9.37
N ARG A 67 -18.48 -19.37 10.23
CA ARG A 67 -18.79 -20.75 10.61
C ARG A 67 -19.28 -21.57 9.42
N LEU A 68 -20.24 -21.06 8.65
CA LEU A 68 -20.86 -21.75 7.51
C LEU A 68 -19.86 -22.03 6.39
N SER A 69 -18.96 -21.08 6.12
CA SER A 69 -17.95 -21.17 5.06
C SER A 69 -16.70 -21.96 5.45
N GLY A 70 -16.55 -22.32 6.72
CA GLY A 70 -15.35 -22.96 7.25
C GLY A 70 -14.15 -22.01 7.33
N GLY A 71 -14.37 -20.73 7.64
CA GLY A 71 -13.32 -19.77 7.98
C GLY A 71 -13.14 -18.58 7.02
N VAL A 72 -14.01 -18.39 6.02
CA VAL A 72 -13.98 -17.16 5.21
C VAL A 72 -14.59 -16.02 6.00
N ARG A 73 -13.84 -14.93 6.17
CA ARG A 73 -14.28 -13.74 6.90
C ARG A 73 -14.77 -12.68 5.93
N PRO A 74 -16.04 -12.27 5.99
CA PRO A 74 -16.51 -11.20 5.11
C PRO A 74 -15.83 -9.87 5.42
N LEU A 75 -15.77 -8.99 4.42
CA LEU A 75 -15.50 -7.58 4.64
C LEU A 75 -16.73 -6.90 5.25
N LEU A 76 -16.53 -5.94 6.15
CA LEU A 76 -17.60 -5.06 6.61
C LEU A 76 -17.62 -3.82 5.73
N TYR A 77 -18.60 -3.72 4.84
CA TYR A 77 -18.90 -2.51 4.11
C TYR A 77 -19.76 -1.56 4.94
N THR A 78 -19.37 -0.30 5.05
CA THR A 78 -20.16 0.73 5.72
C THR A 78 -19.70 2.16 5.38
N GLY A 79 -20.58 3.14 5.61
CA GLY A 79 -20.30 4.56 5.39
C GLY A 79 -19.35 5.21 6.43
N PRO A 80 -19.35 6.55 6.56
CA PRO A 80 -18.44 7.30 7.43
C PRO A 80 -18.71 7.15 8.94
N VAL A 81 -19.43 6.10 9.35
CA VAL A 81 -19.45 5.61 10.73
C VAL A 81 -18.24 4.71 11.04
N ALA A 82 -17.32 4.53 10.09
CA ALA A 82 -16.13 3.71 10.27
C ALA A 82 -15.43 3.96 11.63
N GLY A 83 -15.29 5.23 12.04
CA GLY A 83 -14.69 5.60 13.32
C GLY A 83 -15.38 5.05 14.57
N THR A 84 -16.64 4.60 14.49
CA THR A 84 -17.40 4.03 15.61
C THR A 84 -17.43 2.50 15.61
N ILE A 85 -16.82 1.84 14.62
CA ILE A 85 -16.70 0.38 14.57
C ILE A 85 -15.88 -0.11 15.78
N PRO A 86 -16.43 -1.00 16.62
CA PRO A 86 -15.72 -1.60 17.74
C PRO A 86 -14.39 -2.27 17.34
N GLN A 87 -13.37 -2.15 18.19
CA GLN A 87 -12.03 -2.67 17.91
C GLN A 87 -12.02 -4.18 17.67
N ASP A 88 -12.84 -4.95 18.39
CA ASP A 88 -12.91 -6.40 18.22
C ASP A 88 -13.40 -6.82 16.82
N ILE A 89 -14.21 -5.98 16.16
CA ILE A 89 -14.61 -6.18 14.76
C ILE A 89 -13.45 -5.80 13.83
N ARG A 90 -12.77 -4.68 14.08
CA ARG A 90 -11.63 -4.18 13.29
C ARG A 90 -10.45 -5.14 13.29
N ASP A 91 -10.17 -5.76 14.43
CA ASP A 91 -9.07 -6.73 14.58
C ASP A 91 -9.35 -8.04 13.84
N ARG A 92 -10.62 -8.34 13.58
CA ARG A 92 -11.06 -9.65 13.07
C ARG A 92 -11.46 -9.64 11.61
N TYR A 93 -12.05 -8.55 11.13
CA TYR A 93 -12.64 -8.41 9.79
C TYR A 93 -12.02 -7.25 9.02
N GLY A 94 -11.80 -7.44 7.72
CA GLY A 94 -11.38 -6.35 6.84
C GLY A 94 -12.51 -5.35 6.63
N LEU A 95 -12.16 -4.08 6.45
CA LEU A 95 -13.16 -3.01 6.23
C LEU A 95 -13.24 -2.64 4.75
N TRP A 96 -14.45 -2.31 4.30
CA TRP A 96 -14.73 -1.66 3.04
C TRP A 96 -15.47 -0.35 3.31
N ILE A 97 -14.80 0.79 3.24
CA ILE A 97 -15.39 2.07 3.68
C ILE A 97 -15.90 2.87 2.48
N ALA A 98 -17.16 3.32 2.56
CA ALA A 98 -17.74 4.28 1.63
C ALA A 98 -17.57 5.70 2.15
N GLN A 99 -16.77 6.50 1.44
CA GLN A 99 -16.61 7.92 1.74
C GLN A 99 -16.08 8.67 0.52
N TYR A 100 -16.83 9.69 0.10
CA TYR A 100 -16.60 10.41 -1.14
C TYR A 100 -16.10 11.82 -0.87
N ALA A 101 -15.16 12.31 -1.68
CA ALA A 101 -14.70 13.70 -1.57
C ALA A 101 -15.83 14.70 -1.86
N ASN A 102 -16.71 14.33 -2.78
CA ASN A 102 -17.91 15.06 -3.21
C ASN A 102 -18.77 14.11 -4.07
N MET A 103 -19.91 14.60 -4.56
CA MET A 103 -20.82 13.86 -5.45
C MET A 103 -20.57 14.12 -6.94
N SER A 104 -19.50 14.82 -7.32
CA SER A 104 -19.22 15.09 -8.73
C SER A 104 -18.84 13.80 -9.47
N PRO A 105 -19.28 13.61 -10.73
CA PRO A 105 -18.91 12.44 -11.51
C PRO A 105 -17.39 12.28 -11.64
N THR A 106 -16.90 11.05 -11.57
CA THR A 106 -15.47 10.73 -11.69
C THR A 106 -15.22 9.39 -12.37
N GLY A 107 -14.03 9.22 -12.95
CA GLY A 107 -13.51 7.94 -13.43
C GLY A 107 -12.60 7.25 -12.39
N TYR A 108 -11.82 6.27 -12.83
CA TYR A 108 -10.88 5.54 -11.98
C TYR A 108 -9.84 6.45 -11.31
N GLN A 109 -9.63 6.23 -10.01
CA GLN A 109 -8.62 6.93 -9.21
C GLN A 109 -7.68 5.92 -8.55
N ALA A 110 -6.36 6.14 -8.69
CA ALA A 110 -5.35 5.33 -8.00
C ALA A 110 -5.20 5.74 -6.53
N ASN A 111 -5.36 7.05 -6.22
CA ASN A 111 -5.19 7.62 -4.89
C ASN A 111 -6.40 8.49 -4.50
N PRO A 112 -7.59 7.90 -4.27
CA PRO A 112 -8.77 8.65 -3.88
C PRO A 112 -8.63 9.28 -2.49
N TRP A 113 -9.44 10.33 -2.26
CA TRP A 113 -9.45 11.09 -1.02
C TRP A 113 -9.63 10.18 0.21
N MET A 114 -8.80 10.44 1.24
CA MET A 114 -8.75 9.71 2.51
C MET A 114 -8.43 8.21 2.43
N ILE A 115 -7.98 7.66 1.30
CA ILE A 115 -7.65 6.23 1.21
C ILE A 115 -6.74 5.76 2.36
N GLY A 116 -7.16 4.70 3.05
CA GLY A 116 -6.43 4.09 4.17
C GLY A 116 -6.60 4.79 5.53
N ALA A 117 -7.35 5.91 5.60
CA ALA A 117 -7.53 6.66 6.84
C ALA A 117 -8.12 5.85 8.01
N TYR A 118 -8.85 4.77 7.73
CA TYR A 118 -9.44 3.90 8.76
C TYR A 118 -8.77 2.53 8.85
N GLY A 119 -7.66 2.33 8.14
CA GLY A 119 -7.02 1.03 7.97
C GLY A 119 -7.78 0.08 7.04
N GLU A 120 -8.70 0.59 6.22
CA GLU A 120 -9.60 -0.24 5.42
C GLU A 120 -8.88 -1.04 4.32
N ALA A 121 -9.42 -2.20 3.97
CA ALA A 121 -8.93 -3.02 2.87
C ALA A 121 -9.43 -2.50 1.51
N MET A 122 -10.62 -1.91 1.49
CA MET A 122 -11.25 -1.39 0.27
C MET A 122 -11.92 -0.04 0.55
N ARG A 123 -11.85 0.87 -0.42
CA ARG A 123 -12.50 2.18 -0.36
C ARG A 123 -13.45 2.31 -1.53
N GLN A 124 -14.73 2.54 -1.26
CA GLN A 124 -15.65 3.10 -2.25
C GLN A 124 -15.49 4.62 -2.22
N TYR A 125 -15.01 5.20 -3.32
CA TYR A 125 -14.68 6.63 -3.39
C TYR A 125 -15.65 7.44 -4.23
N SER A 126 -16.60 6.80 -4.91
CA SER A 126 -17.66 7.46 -5.66
C SER A 126 -18.86 6.54 -5.83
N GLY A 127 -20.06 7.08 -5.66
CA GLY A 127 -21.33 6.50 -6.13
C GLY A 127 -21.84 7.13 -7.44
N THR A 128 -21.04 7.98 -8.07
CA THR A 128 -21.37 8.72 -9.31
C THR A 128 -20.33 8.46 -10.41
N GLY A 129 -19.77 7.26 -10.41
CA GLY A 129 -18.72 6.86 -11.34
C GLY A 129 -19.16 6.84 -12.80
N VAL A 130 -18.20 7.09 -13.68
CA VAL A 130 -18.35 7.03 -15.14
C VAL A 130 -17.17 6.25 -15.72
N VAL A 131 -17.44 5.06 -16.26
CA VAL A 131 -16.43 4.25 -16.96
C VAL A 131 -17.02 3.73 -18.26
N ASN A 132 -16.41 4.10 -19.38
CA ASN A 132 -16.94 3.80 -20.73
C ASN A 132 -18.40 4.28 -20.85
N THR A 133 -19.34 3.38 -21.17
CA THR A 133 -20.77 3.67 -21.28
C THR A 133 -21.54 3.40 -19.99
N TRP A 134 -20.88 3.04 -18.89
CA TRP A 134 -21.51 2.72 -17.61
C TRP A 134 -21.53 3.92 -16.68
N SER A 135 -22.73 4.36 -16.30
CA SER A 135 -22.97 5.45 -15.35
C SER A 135 -24.45 5.46 -14.89
N PRO A 136 -24.74 5.84 -13.63
CA PRO A 136 -23.79 5.97 -12.52
C PRO A 136 -23.36 4.58 -12.03
N ILE A 137 -22.10 4.44 -11.62
CA ILE A 137 -21.58 3.20 -11.03
C ILE A 137 -20.74 3.51 -9.80
N ASP A 138 -20.72 2.58 -8.85
CA ASP A 138 -19.83 2.68 -7.71
C ASP A 138 -18.40 2.37 -8.11
N LEU A 139 -17.47 3.24 -7.70
CA LEU A 139 -16.04 3.05 -7.94
C LEU A 139 -15.30 2.78 -6.64
N ASN A 140 -14.47 1.74 -6.71
CA ASN A 140 -13.77 1.17 -5.57
C ASN A 140 -12.28 1.02 -5.86
N VAL A 141 -11.47 1.08 -4.80
CA VAL A 141 -10.06 0.68 -4.84
C VAL A 141 -9.77 -0.28 -3.70
N PHE A 142 -9.20 -1.44 -4.04
CA PHE A 142 -8.68 -2.39 -3.08
C PHE A 142 -7.22 -2.06 -2.77
N ARG A 143 -6.88 -1.97 -1.48
CA ARG A 143 -5.55 -1.61 -0.98
C ARG A 143 -4.65 -2.83 -0.86
N GLY A 144 -4.56 -3.60 -1.93
CA GLY A 144 -3.73 -4.78 -1.99
C GLY A 144 -3.60 -5.34 -3.39
N ASP A 145 -2.69 -6.28 -3.52
CA ASP A 145 -2.46 -7.00 -4.76
C ASP A 145 -3.48 -8.12 -4.99
N ALA A 146 -3.48 -8.60 -6.21
CA ALA A 146 -4.10 -9.82 -6.67
C ALA A 146 -4.09 -10.98 -5.65
N TRP A 147 -2.92 -11.33 -5.11
CA TRP A 147 -2.80 -12.46 -4.18
C TRP A 147 -3.43 -12.19 -2.80
N GLN A 148 -3.45 -10.92 -2.35
CA GLN A 148 -4.11 -10.54 -1.11
C GLN A 148 -5.63 -10.60 -1.25
N TRP A 149 -6.17 -10.22 -2.41
CA TRP A 149 -7.58 -10.46 -2.73
C TRP A 149 -7.93 -11.94 -2.64
N ASP A 150 -7.06 -12.80 -3.19
CA ASP A 150 -7.28 -14.25 -3.18
C ASP A 150 -7.24 -14.82 -1.75
N LEU A 151 -6.43 -14.25 -0.85
CA LEU A 151 -6.45 -14.58 0.59
C LEU A 151 -7.73 -14.12 1.30
N TYR A 152 -8.25 -12.93 0.98
CA TYR A 152 -9.56 -12.50 1.49
C TYR A 152 -10.68 -13.43 1.01
N ALA A 153 -10.62 -13.90 -0.24
CA ALA A 153 -11.58 -14.84 -0.77
C ALA A 153 -11.43 -16.24 -0.12
N ASN A 154 -10.20 -16.75 0.00
CA ASN A 154 -9.89 -18.09 0.48
C ASN A 154 -8.67 -18.10 1.42
N PRO A 155 -8.87 -17.91 2.73
CA PRO A 155 -7.76 -17.77 3.68
C PRO A 155 -6.93 -19.05 3.86
N THR A 156 -7.46 -20.21 3.47
CA THR A 156 -6.74 -21.49 3.46
C THR A 156 -6.20 -21.86 2.08
N GLY A 157 -6.40 -21.01 1.07
CA GLY A 157 -6.10 -21.29 -0.34
C GLY A 157 -4.62 -21.23 -0.71
N GLY A 158 -3.74 -20.90 0.23
CA GLY A 158 -2.30 -20.88 -0.02
C GLY A 158 -1.87 -19.87 -1.09
N SER A 159 -2.54 -18.72 -1.19
CA SER A 159 -2.13 -17.63 -2.07
C SER A 159 -0.81 -17.04 -1.56
N ALA A 160 0.28 -17.35 -2.24
CA ALA A 160 1.56 -16.74 -1.98
C ALA A 160 1.61 -15.34 -2.62
N PRO A 161 2.32 -14.38 -2.00
CA PRO A 161 2.81 -13.23 -2.75
C PRO A 161 3.47 -13.74 -4.04
N PRO A 162 3.27 -13.08 -5.20
CA PRO A 162 4.07 -13.39 -6.36
C PRO A 162 5.53 -13.38 -5.90
N ALA A 163 6.31 -14.37 -6.36
CA ALA A 163 7.75 -14.37 -6.07
C ALA A 163 8.26 -12.97 -6.40
N ALA A 164 8.90 -12.31 -5.41
CA ALA A 164 9.64 -11.11 -5.70
C ALA A 164 10.48 -11.41 -6.95
N PRO A 165 10.52 -10.53 -7.96
CA PRO A 165 11.33 -10.77 -9.15
C PRO A 165 12.67 -11.30 -8.70
N ALA A 166 13.04 -12.51 -9.14
CA ALA A 166 14.26 -13.16 -8.67
C ALA A 166 15.37 -12.14 -8.85
N ALA A 167 15.99 -11.67 -7.76
CA ALA A 167 17.02 -10.65 -7.84
C ALA A 167 18.00 -11.08 -8.93
N PRO A 168 18.19 -10.31 -10.02
CA PRO A 168 19.18 -10.67 -11.01
C PRO A 168 20.48 -11.17 -10.37
N VAL A 169 20.85 -12.37 -10.75
CA VAL A 169 22.06 -12.99 -10.24
C VAL A 169 23.24 -12.16 -10.72
N GLN A 170 24.12 -11.78 -9.79
CA GLN A 170 25.44 -11.27 -10.16
C GLN A 170 26.08 -12.28 -11.13
N PRO A 171 26.48 -11.87 -12.35
CA PRO A 171 27.21 -12.75 -13.25
C PRO A 171 28.46 -13.31 -12.53
N SER A 172 28.64 -14.63 -12.54
CA SER A 172 29.77 -15.30 -11.89
C SER A 172 31.08 -15.16 -12.65
N ASP A 173 31.04 -14.64 -13.88
CA ASP A 173 32.23 -14.38 -14.69
C ASP A 173 32.66 -12.91 -14.55
N PRO A 174 33.97 -12.61 -14.44
CA PRO A 174 34.46 -11.25 -14.59
C PRO A 174 34.15 -10.78 -16.02
N GLN A 175 33.03 -10.07 -16.17
CA GLN A 175 32.68 -9.40 -17.41
C GLN A 175 33.78 -8.37 -17.76
N PRO A 176 34.14 -8.23 -19.05
CA PRO A 176 35.06 -7.18 -19.46
C PRO A 176 34.52 -5.83 -19.00
N THR A 177 35.38 -5.07 -18.31
CA THR A 177 35.12 -3.72 -17.86
C THR A 177 34.47 -2.92 -18.98
N PRO A 178 33.32 -2.24 -18.74
CA PRO A 178 32.77 -1.33 -19.73
C PRO A 178 33.85 -0.34 -20.15
N SER A 179 34.24 -0.40 -21.43
CA SER A 179 35.08 0.64 -22.01
C SER A 179 34.30 1.95 -21.94
N THR A 180 34.96 3.02 -21.52
CA THR A 180 34.55 4.44 -21.54
C THR A 180 33.69 4.96 -20.38
N GLY A 181 34.35 5.65 -19.44
CA GLY A 181 33.78 6.65 -18.52
C GLY A 181 32.96 6.09 -17.38
N GLY A 182 33.44 6.21 -16.14
CA GLY A 182 32.69 5.76 -14.96
C GLY A 182 31.25 6.30 -14.91
N ILE A 183 30.35 5.55 -14.28
CA ILE A 183 28.95 5.96 -14.09
C ILE A 183 28.88 6.93 -12.91
N SER A 184 28.04 7.95 -13.02
CA SER A 184 27.63 8.82 -11.92
C SER A 184 26.10 8.93 -11.95
N HIS A 185 25.44 8.54 -10.86
CA HIS A 185 23.98 8.45 -10.78
C HIS A 185 23.46 9.10 -9.50
N VAL A 186 22.39 9.89 -9.61
CA VAL A 186 21.70 10.46 -8.45
C VAL A 186 20.58 9.52 -8.04
N MET A 187 20.70 8.90 -6.87
CA MET A 187 19.73 7.93 -6.35
C MET A 187 18.31 8.51 -6.29
N GLN A 188 17.34 7.80 -6.85
CA GLN A 188 15.91 8.11 -6.80
C GLN A 188 15.19 7.23 -5.77
N TRP A 189 13.93 7.58 -5.47
CA TRP A 189 13.11 6.79 -4.54
C TRP A 189 12.88 5.37 -5.06
N GLY A 190 13.19 4.38 -4.23
CA GLY A 190 13.02 2.95 -4.54
C GLY A 190 14.16 2.32 -5.36
N GLU A 191 15.16 3.10 -5.78
CA GLU A 191 16.34 2.56 -6.47
C GLU A 191 17.31 1.88 -5.50
N THR A 192 18.10 0.94 -6.02
CA THR A 192 19.16 0.27 -5.26
C THR A 192 20.44 0.21 -6.09
N ILE A 193 21.62 0.21 -5.47
CA ILE A 193 22.90 0.02 -6.19
C ILE A 193 22.89 -1.28 -7.00
N TRP A 194 22.27 -2.32 -6.43
CA TRP A 194 22.08 -3.59 -7.08
C TRP A 194 21.20 -3.46 -8.35
N GLY A 195 20.11 -2.69 -8.29
CA GLY A 195 19.27 -2.36 -9.46
C GLY A 195 20.01 -1.53 -10.51
N LEU A 196 20.86 -0.59 -10.11
CA LEU A 196 21.70 0.18 -11.03
C LEU A 196 22.77 -0.69 -11.69
N ALA A 197 23.38 -1.63 -10.95
CA ALA A 197 24.33 -2.60 -11.50
C ALA A 197 23.70 -3.44 -12.60
N VAL A 198 22.42 -3.81 -12.46
CA VAL A 198 21.67 -4.49 -13.53
C VAL A 198 21.38 -3.54 -14.69
N ALA A 199 20.82 -2.36 -14.40
CA ALA A 199 20.40 -1.40 -15.43
C ALA A 199 21.55 -0.94 -16.32
N TYR A 200 22.73 -0.73 -15.72
CA TYR A 200 23.92 -0.26 -16.42
C TYR A 200 24.88 -1.38 -16.82
N ASN A 201 24.56 -2.64 -16.53
CA ASN A 201 25.48 -3.77 -16.66
C ASN A 201 26.86 -3.50 -15.99
N ALA A 202 26.81 -2.96 -14.78
CA ALA A 202 27.94 -2.40 -14.05
C ALA A 202 28.30 -3.29 -12.84
N TRP A 203 29.03 -4.36 -13.15
CA TRP A 203 29.49 -5.39 -12.21
C TRP A 203 31.02 -5.48 -12.17
N PRO A 204 31.63 -5.77 -11.01
CA PRO A 204 31.00 -6.22 -9.76
C PRO A 204 30.49 -5.06 -8.87
N LEU A 205 29.61 -5.38 -7.91
CA LEU A 205 29.11 -4.39 -6.94
C LEU A 205 30.22 -3.67 -6.18
N SER A 206 31.34 -4.35 -5.93
CA SER A 206 32.51 -3.78 -5.24
C SER A 206 33.14 -2.57 -5.95
N MET A 207 32.79 -2.32 -7.21
CA MET A 207 33.25 -1.15 -7.97
C MET A 207 32.31 0.07 -7.84
N TRP A 208 31.20 -0.07 -7.12
CA TRP A 208 30.32 1.05 -6.79
C TRP A 208 30.80 1.77 -5.52
N HIS A 209 30.71 3.10 -5.55
CA HIS A 209 30.97 3.96 -4.42
C HIS A 209 29.70 4.72 -4.05
N THR A 210 29.37 4.70 -2.75
CA THR A 210 28.30 5.50 -2.15
C THR A 210 28.91 6.58 -1.25
N PRO A 211 28.22 7.70 -0.98
CA PRO A 211 28.71 8.73 -0.05
C PRO A 211 28.98 8.22 1.37
N SER A 212 28.25 7.20 1.81
CA SER A 212 28.44 6.58 3.13
C SER A 212 29.63 5.63 3.20
N GLY A 213 30.16 5.19 2.05
CA GLY A 213 31.13 4.10 1.94
C GLY A 213 30.53 2.69 2.10
N ASP A 214 29.25 2.58 2.45
CA ASP A 214 28.51 1.32 2.53
C ASP A 214 27.52 1.25 1.37
N ILE A 215 27.67 0.22 0.55
CA ILE A 215 26.85 -0.02 -0.64
C ILE A 215 25.38 -0.30 -0.31
N ASN A 216 25.06 -0.64 0.95
CA ASN A 216 23.70 -0.86 1.44
C ASN A 216 23.12 0.35 2.18
N ARG A 217 23.89 1.43 2.32
CA ARG A 217 23.46 2.63 3.04
C ARG A 217 23.57 3.84 2.14
N TYR A 218 22.48 4.15 1.46
CA TYR A 218 22.35 5.29 0.56
C TYR A 218 20.94 5.84 0.67
N TYR A 219 20.77 7.09 0.25
CA TYR A 219 19.51 7.81 0.33
C TYR A 219 19.20 8.48 -1.00
N VAL A 220 17.92 8.81 -1.20
CA VAL A 220 17.49 9.62 -2.35
C VAL A 220 18.32 10.92 -2.40
N GLY A 221 18.84 11.24 -3.57
CA GLY A 221 19.73 12.38 -3.80
C GLY A 221 21.23 12.09 -3.62
N ASP A 222 21.62 10.94 -3.07
CA ASP A 222 23.03 10.54 -3.04
C ASP A 222 23.56 10.37 -4.48
N VAL A 223 24.74 10.91 -4.75
CA VAL A 223 25.48 10.61 -5.99
C VAL A 223 26.31 9.36 -5.78
N VAL A 224 26.05 8.32 -6.57
CA VAL A 224 26.74 7.04 -6.52
C VAL A 224 27.51 6.83 -7.81
N THR A 225 28.70 6.25 -7.74
CA THR A 225 29.60 6.16 -8.91
C THR A 225 30.14 4.76 -9.12
N TYR A 226 30.42 4.38 -10.37
CA TYR A 226 30.99 3.08 -10.75
C TYR A 226 32.18 3.24 -11.70
N GLY A 227 33.31 2.56 -11.45
CA GLY A 227 34.38 2.42 -12.46
C GLY A 227 35.42 3.55 -12.57
N GLY A 228 35.51 4.47 -11.59
CA GLY A 228 36.63 5.40 -11.43
C GLY A 228 36.28 6.90 -11.47
N GLY A 229 36.89 7.66 -10.54
CA GLY A 229 37.01 9.13 -10.53
C GLY A 229 35.78 9.90 -10.03
N SER A 230 35.57 9.98 -8.71
CA SER A 230 34.51 10.78 -8.09
C SER A 230 34.54 12.25 -8.51
N THR A 231 33.51 12.71 -9.21
CA THR A 231 33.19 14.15 -9.37
C THR A 231 32.20 14.60 -8.30
N ALA A 232 32.33 14.08 -7.08
CA ALA A 232 31.51 14.54 -5.96
C ALA A 232 31.82 16.02 -5.71
N THR A 233 30.87 16.89 -6.06
CA THR A 233 30.91 18.30 -5.70
C THR A 233 31.07 18.38 -4.17
N PRO A 234 32.10 19.07 -3.65
CA PRO A 234 32.31 19.19 -2.22
C PRO A 234 31.03 19.75 -1.57
N ALA A 235 30.55 19.08 -0.53
CA ALA A 235 29.47 19.61 0.29
C ALA A 235 29.90 20.97 0.86
N PRO A 236 28.98 21.94 1.01
CA PRO A 236 29.28 23.22 1.64
C PRO A 236 29.92 23.00 3.01
N SER A 237 30.95 23.77 3.37
CA SER A 237 31.71 23.58 4.62
C SER A 237 31.01 24.13 5.87
N THR A 238 29.84 24.75 5.71
CA THR A 238 29.05 25.35 6.80
C THR A 238 27.80 24.53 7.04
N GLY A 239 27.79 23.78 8.15
CA GLY A 239 26.63 22.99 8.54
C GLY A 239 25.36 23.83 8.68
N VAL A 240 24.23 23.27 8.25
CA VAL A 240 22.91 23.90 8.33
C VAL A 240 22.00 23.09 9.24
N SER A 241 21.18 23.76 10.05
CA SER A 241 20.24 23.10 10.95
C SER A 241 18.85 23.70 10.85
N LYS A 242 17.82 22.88 11.05
CA LYS A 242 16.42 23.30 11.10
C LYS A 242 15.66 22.45 12.12
N THR A 243 14.75 23.08 12.86
CA THR A 243 13.71 22.35 13.61
C THR A 243 12.60 21.94 12.65
N LEU A 244 12.34 20.65 12.54
CA LEU A 244 11.34 20.09 11.62
C LEU A 244 9.93 20.48 12.03
N GLN A 245 9.14 20.96 11.08
CA GLN A 245 7.73 21.29 11.21
C GLN A 245 6.87 20.22 10.52
N TRP A 246 5.56 20.27 10.73
CA TRP A 246 4.64 19.35 10.06
C TRP A 246 4.74 19.52 8.54
N GLY A 247 4.99 18.43 7.82
CA GLY A 247 5.18 18.41 6.37
C GLY A 247 6.64 18.58 5.91
N ASP A 248 7.58 18.90 6.81
CA ASP A 248 9.00 18.91 6.45
C ASP A 248 9.54 17.48 6.30
N THR A 249 10.41 17.30 5.31
CA THR A 249 11.25 16.10 5.21
C THR A 249 12.72 16.46 5.33
N VAL A 250 13.52 15.55 5.89
CA VAL A 250 14.98 15.69 5.89
C VAL A 250 15.51 15.79 4.46
N TRP A 251 14.84 15.14 3.49
CA TRP A 251 15.21 15.16 2.08
C TRP A 251 15.06 16.55 1.46
N ASP A 252 13.91 17.20 1.63
CA ASP A 252 13.66 18.56 1.14
C ASP A 252 14.65 19.55 1.77
N PHE A 253 14.90 19.40 3.07
CA PHE A 253 15.84 20.23 3.80
C PHE A 253 17.29 20.06 3.31
N ALA A 254 17.75 18.82 3.14
CA ALA A 254 19.10 18.53 2.66
C ALA A 254 19.31 19.05 1.23
N THR A 255 18.38 18.72 0.33
CA THR A 255 18.47 19.06 -1.09
C THR A 255 18.42 20.57 -1.31
N SER A 256 17.57 21.29 -0.59
CA SER A 256 17.50 22.76 -0.67
C SER A 256 18.78 23.47 -0.21
N HIS A 257 19.65 22.79 0.54
CA HIS A 257 20.93 23.32 1.01
C HIS A 257 22.15 22.64 0.35
N GLY A 258 21.94 21.85 -0.71
CA GLY A 258 23.01 21.20 -1.45
C GLY A 258 23.70 20.06 -0.70
N TYR A 259 23.05 19.48 0.30
CA TYR A 259 23.53 18.30 1.02
C TYR A 259 22.82 17.05 0.54
N SER A 260 23.54 15.93 0.55
CA SER A 260 22.92 14.62 0.51
C SER A 260 22.36 14.26 1.89
N VAL A 261 21.29 13.47 1.95
CA VAL A 261 20.68 13.06 3.24
C VAL A 261 21.66 12.29 4.13
N SER A 262 22.63 11.60 3.54
CA SER A 262 23.73 10.92 4.25
C SER A 262 24.61 11.87 5.08
N ARG A 263 24.61 13.17 4.76
CA ARG A 263 25.30 14.24 5.51
C ARG A 263 24.45 14.84 6.62
N CYS A 264 23.22 14.35 6.79
CA CYS A 264 22.29 14.85 7.78
C CYS A 264 22.17 13.92 9.00
N THR A 265 21.99 14.53 10.16
CA THR A 265 21.77 13.84 11.44
C THR A 265 20.50 14.37 12.09
N VAL A 266 19.77 13.47 12.73
CA VAL A 266 18.59 13.74 13.57
C VAL A 266 18.80 13.16 14.97
N PRO A 267 18.06 13.60 16.00
CA PRO A 267 18.28 13.19 17.39
C PRO A 267 18.18 11.67 17.63
N SER A 268 17.32 10.98 16.87
CA SER A 268 17.16 9.52 16.95
C SER A 268 18.39 8.74 16.49
N GLY A 269 19.32 9.38 15.76
CA GLY A 269 20.44 8.74 15.06
C GLY A 269 20.02 7.93 13.83
N ASN A 270 18.72 7.75 13.59
CA ASN A 270 18.17 7.09 12.42
C ASN A 270 17.46 8.13 11.54
N ILE A 271 18.06 8.45 10.40
CA ILE A 271 17.56 9.49 9.49
C ILE A 271 16.20 9.16 8.85
N ASN A 272 15.71 7.92 9.00
CA ASN A 272 14.37 7.49 8.60
C ASN A 272 13.33 7.60 9.72
N VAL A 273 13.74 7.97 10.94
CA VAL A 273 12.88 8.07 12.13
C VAL A 273 13.10 9.43 12.77
N TYR A 274 12.30 10.41 12.38
CA TYR A 274 12.32 11.77 12.93
C TYR A 274 10.90 12.30 13.11
N TYR A 275 10.74 13.23 14.04
CA TYR A 275 9.45 13.78 14.42
C TYR A 275 9.40 15.29 14.26
N VAL A 276 8.19 15.84 14.22
CA VAL A 276 7.98 17.29 14.33
C VAL A 276 8.60 17.79 15.64
N GLY A 277 9.42 18.83 15.56
CA GLY A 277 10.20 19.37 16.67
C GLY A 277 11.65 18.86 16.75
N ASP A 278 12.01 17.81 16.01
CA ASP A 278 13.41 17.36 15.95
C ASP A 278 14.27 18.37 15.19
N VAL A 279 15.52 18.54 15.64
CA VAL A 279 16.51 19.35 14.92
C VAL A 279 17.29 18.46 13.95
N VAL A 280 17.08 18.66 12.66
CA VAL A 280 17.95 18.09 11.62
C VAL A 280 19.16 18.99 11.43
N THR A 281 20.34 18.40 11.27
CA THR A 281 21.59 19.12 10.94
C THR A 281 22.30 18.42 9.80
N CYS A 282 22.63 19.14 8.72
CA CYS A 282 23.37 18.63 7.57
C CYS A 282 24.76 19.30 7.48
N ARG A 283 25.84 18.49 7.34
CA ARG A 283 27.23 18.96 7.30
C ARG A 283 28.19 17.93 6.67
#